data_AF-A0AB36DPS6-F1
#
_entry.id   AF-A0AB36DPS6-F1
#
_cell.length_a   1.000
_cell.length_b   1.000
_cell.length_c   1.000
_cell.angle_alpha   90.00
_cell.angle_beta   90.00
_cell.angle_gamma   90.00
#
_symmetry.space_group_name_H-M   'P 1'
#
loop_
_entity.id
_entity.type
_entity.pdbx_description
1 polymer ?
#
loop_
_entity_poly.entity_id
_entity_poly.type
_entity_poly.pdbx_seq_one_letter_code
_entity_poly.pdbx_strand_id
1 'polypeptide(L)'
;MAFFELPTKPVMGRDENTPIWTQHLALKVDGEETLNATKHKLIDAGLEVLGPVNHTLFKSIYFFDPNGHRVELACDIATDHQYRKVEDIAPTLQAALDDWAVISPKLQAVYQDLNDNRTGLPFDQTQCHSPLPRAYQWAEMVRLI
;
A
#
# COMPACT_ATOMS: atom_id res chain seq x y z
N MET A 1 -10.47 10.31 9.14
CA MET A 1 -10.87 10.67 7.76
C MET A 1 -12.11 11.56 7.83
N ALA A 2 -12.08 12.75 7.22
CA ALA A 2 -13.28 13.57 7.02
C ALA A 2 -13.57 13.62 5.52
N PHE A 3 -14.86 13.66 5.21
CA PHE A 3 -15.36 13.82 3.85
C PHE A 3 -15.99 15.20 3.74
N PHE A 4 -15.62 15.94 2.70
CA PHE A 4 -16.22 17.22 2.36
C PHE A 4 -16.86 17.09 0.99
N GLU A 5 -18.16 17.34 0.89
CA GLU A 5 -18.86 17.34 -0.38
C GLU A 5 -18.73 18.72 -1.04
N LEU A 6 -18.43 18.74 -2.34
CA LEU A 6 -18.32 19.96 -3.15
C LEU A 6 -19.36 19.95 -4.28
N PRO A 7 -20.67 20.03 -3.97
CA PRO A 7 -21.73 19.85 -4.96
C PRO A 7 -21.75 20.91 -6.06
N THR A 8 -21.06 22.04 -5.87
CA THR A 8 -20.95 23.14 -6.83
C THR A 8 -19.73 23.05 -7.74
N LYS A 9 -18.87 22.05 -7.54
CA LYS A 9 -17.67 21.83 -8.37
C LYS A 9 -17.94 20.74 -9.40
N PRO A 10 -17.17 20.73 -10.51
CA PRO A 10 -17.20 19.60 -11.44
C PRO A 10 -16.94 18.28 -10.70
N VAL A 11 -17.47 17.18 -11.25
CA VAL A 11 -17.17 15.83 -10.77
C VAL A 11 -15.65 15.66 -10.68
N MET A 12 -15.18 15.06 -9.59
CA MET A 12 -13.76 14.83 -9.40
C MET A 12 -13.21 14.01 -10.58
N GLY A 13 -12.29 14.62 -11.33
CA GLY A 13 -11.59 13.98 -12.43
C GLY A 13 -10.28 13.34 -11.98
N ARG A 14 -9.74 12.45 -12.81
CA ARG A 14 -8.37 11.95 -12.67
C ARG A 14 -7.36 12.99 -13.16
N ASP A 15 -6.11 12.88 -12.70
CA ASP A 15 -4.99 13.59 -13.33
C ASP A 15 -4.56 12.87 -14.61
N GLU A 16 -4.73 13.55 -15.74
CA GLU A 16 -4.39 13.03 -17.07
C GLU A 16 -2.88 12.91 -17.29
N ASN A 17 -2.05 13.58 -16.49
CA ASN A 17 -0.58 13.44 -16.55
C ASN A 17 -0.09 12.11 -15.98
N THR A 18 -0.97 11.35 -15.33
CA THR A 18 -0.64 10.06 -14.73
C THR A 18 -1.39 8.91 -15.42
N PRO A 19 -0.76 7.74 -15.55
CA PRO A 19 -1.46 6.54 -15.97
C PRO A 19 -2.73 6.29 -15.14
N ILE A 20 -3.74 5.66 -15.75
CA ILE A 20 -5.06 5.41 -15.14
C ILE A 20 -4.97 4.71 -13.76
N TRP A 21 -3.87 3.99 -13.51
CA TRP A 21 -3.64 3.24 -12.28
C TRP A 21 -2.97 4.02 -11.15
N THR A 22 -2.42 5.21 -11.39
CA THR A 22 -1.52 5.88 -10.44
C THR A 22 -2.24 6.49 -9.23
N GLN A 23 -3.44 7.04 -9.41
CA GLN A 23 -4.16 7.71 -8.32
C GLN A 23 -5.09 6.74 -7.59
N HIS A 24 -4.65 6.22 -6.44
CA HIS A 24 -5.49 5.38 -5.57
C HIS A 24 -5.08 5.44 -4.09
N LEU A 25 -6.04 5.11 -3.22
CA LEU A 25 -5.82 4.86 -1.79
C LEU A 25 -5.77 3.36 -1.53
N ALA A 26 -4.65 2.85 -1.00
CA ALA A 26 -4.50 1.45 -0.63
C ALA A 26 -4.76 1.21 0.86
N LEU A 27 -5.60 0.22 1.16
CA LEU A 27 -5.91 -0.24 2.51
C LEU A 27 -5.61 -1.74 2.64
N LYS A 28 -5.07 -2.14 3.78
CA LYS A 28 -4.72 -3.54 4.06
C LYS A 28 -5.92 -4.33 4.60
N VAL A 29 -6.05 -5.59 4.20
CA VAL A 29 -6.99 -6.57 4.78
C VAL A 29 -6.26 -7.83 5.27
N ASP A 30 -6.86 -8.55 6.22
CA ASP A 30 -6.21 -9.61 7.03
C ASP A 30 -5.94 -10.94 6.29
N GLY A 31 -6.10 -10.98 4.96
CA GLY A 31 -5.76 -12.15 4.17
C GLY A 31 -6.55 -12.28 2.87
N GLU A 32 -6.20 -13.32 2.10
CA GLU A 32 -6.86 -13.61 0.82
C GLU A 32 -8.35 -13.93 0.97
N GLU A 33 -8.75 -14.58 2.07
CA GLU A 33 -10.17 -14.88 2.32
C GLU A 33 -10.97 -13.58 2.48
N THR A 34 -10.51 -12.65 3.31
CA THR A 34 -11.16 -11.34 3.49
C THR A 34 -11.15 -10.52 2.20
N LEU A 35 -10.06 -10.56 1.44
CA LEU A 35 -9.96 -9.89 0.15
C LEU A 35 -11.03 -10.40 -0.83
N ASN A 36 -11.13 -11.73 -0.98
CA ASN A 36 -12.09 -12.36 -1.87
C ASN A 36 -13.53 -12.18 -1.38
N ALA A 37 -13.80 -12.29 -0.08
CA ALA A 37 -15.12 -12.06 0.48
C ALA A 37 -15.58 -10.61 0.27
N THR A 38 -14.67 -9.63 0.45
CA THR A 38 -14.96 -8.21 0.20
C THR A 38 -15.21 -7.95 -1.28
N LYS A 39 -14.42 -8.57 -2.17
CA LYS A 39 -14.65 -8.50 -3.63
C LYS A 39 -16.07 -8.94 -3.99
N HIS A 40 -16.52 -10.08 -3.50
CA HIS A 40 -17.88 -10.57 -3.79
C HIS A 40 -18.94 -9.59 -3.28
N LYS A 41 -18.82 -9.09 -2.05
CA LYS A 41 -19.74 -8.09 -1.49
C LYS A 41 -19.82 -6.81 -2.35
N LEU A 42 -18.70 -6.34 -2.88
CA LEU A 42 -18.66 -5.15 -3.73
C LEU A 42 -19.34 -5.41 -5.08
N ILE A 43 -19.11 -6.57 -5.69
CA ILE A 43 -19.77 -6.98 -6.94
C ILE A 43 -21.28 -7.13 -6.74
N ASP A 44 -21.70 -7.77 -5.64
CA ASP A 44 -23.12 -7.95 -5.30
C ASP A 44 -23.83 -6.62 -5.05
N ALA A 45 -23.08 -5.61 -4.57
CA ALA A 45 -23.55 -4.23 -4.44
C ALA A 45 -23.55 -3.44 -5.76
N GLY A 46 -23.15 -4.06 -6.88
CA GLY A 46 -23.17 -3.47 -8.21
C GLY A 46 -21.91 -2.67 -8.59
N LEU A 47 -20.82 -2.78 -7.83
CA LEU A 47 -19.56 -2.13 -8.16
C LEU A 47 -18.73 -2.96 -9.13
N GLU A 48 -18.07 -2.29 -10.08
CA GLU A 48 -17.03 -2.90 -10.89
C GLU A 48 -15.74 -3.06 -10.08
N VAL A 49 -15.21 -4.29 -10.04
CA VAL A 49 -14.00 -4.61 -9.26
C VAL A 49 -12.97 -5.32 -10.14
N LEU A 50 -11.78 -4.73 -10.25
CA LEU A 50 -10.59 -5.30 -10.88
C LEU A 50 -9.80 -6.16 -9.89
N GLY A 51 -9.25 -7.27 -10.35
CA GLY A 51 -8.38 -8.16 -9.57
C GLY A 51 -9.07 -9.46 -9.11
N PRO A 52 -8.47 -10.26 -8.21
CA PRO A 52 -7.21 -9.97 -7.53
C PRO A 52 -6.02 -9.93 -8.51
N VAL A 53 -5.19 -8.90 -8.40
CA VAL A 53 -3.92 -8.75 -9.11
C VAL A 53 -2.81 -9.25 -8.19
N ASN A 54 -1.87 -10.04 -8.71
CA ASN A 54 -0.73 -10.55 -7.93
C ASN A 54 0.48 -9.63 -8.10
N HIS A 55 0.92 -9.00 -7.00
CA HIS A 55 2.07 -8.11 -6.94
C HIS A 55 3.29 -8.78 -6.28
N THR A 56 3.38 -10.11 -6.38
CA THR A 56 4.43 -10.97 -5.82
C THR A 56 4.39 -11.08 -4.29
N LEU A 57 4.38 -9.96 -3.58
CA LEU A 57 4.38 -9.91 -2.11
C LEU A 57 2.97 -9.73 -1.53
N PHE A 58 2.04 -9.20 -2.31
CA PHE A 58 0.65 -8.99 -1.92
C PHE A 58 -0.27 -9.22 -3.12
N LYS A 59 -1.54 -9.50 -2.84
CA LYS A 59 -2.62 -9.47 -3.83
C LYS A 59 -3.55 -8.32 -3.53
N SER A 60 -4.11 -7.71 -4.57
CA SER A 60 -5.04 -6.61 -4.37
C SER A 60 -6.20 -6.59 -5.35
N ILE A 61 -7.30 -5.97 -4.91
CA ILE A 61 -8.46 -5.64 -5.76
C ILE A 61 -8.58 -4.12 -5.84
N TYR A 62 -9.09 -3.62 -6.96
CA TYR A 62 -9.30 -2.20 -7.21
C TYR A 62 -10.73 -1.92 -7.61
N PHE A 63 -11.31 -0.84 -7.09
CA PHE A 63 -12.65 -0.38 -7.45
C PHE A 63 -12.74 1.14 -7.25
N PHE A 64 -13.81 1.76 -7.73
CA PHE A 64 -14.13 3.15 -7.44
C PHE A 64 -15.17 3.24 -6.33
N ASP A 65 -14.94 4.10 -5.33
CA ASP A 65 -15.99 4.44 -4.37
C ASP A 65 -17.11 5.27 -5.05
N PRO A 66 -18.27 5.45 -4.41
CA PRO A 66 -19.35 6.26 -4.96
C PRO A 66 -18.99 7.72 -5.25
N ASN A 67 -17.89 8.23 -4.66
CA ASN A 67 -17.39 9.59 -4.88
C ASN A 67 -16.37 9.68 -6.03
N GLY A 68 -16.05 8.55 -6.68
CA GLY A 68 -15.08 8.48 -7.79
C GLY A 68 -13.63 8.31 -7.35
N HIS A 69 -13.34 8.04 -6.08
CA HIS A 69 -11.99 7.72 -5.62
C HIS A 69 -11.66 6.26 -5.94
N ARG A 70 -10.50 6.02 -6.54
CA ARG A 70 -10.00 4.66 -6.72
C ARG A 70 -9.45 4.13 -5.40
N VAL A 71 -9.98 3.00 -4.95
CA VAL A 71 -9.57 2.31 -3.74
C VAL A 71 -8.91 0.99 -4.12
N GLU A 72 -7.80 0.68 -3.46
CA GLU A 72 -7.13 -0.61 -3.48
C GLU A 72 -7.33 -1.29 -2.12
N LEU A 73 -7.78 -2.54 -2.12
CA LEU A 73 -7.65 -3.41 -0.95
C LEU A 73 -6.56 -4.42 -1.23
N ALA A 74 -5.59 -4.55 -0.32
CA ALA A 74 -4.44 -5.44 -0.49
C ALA A 74 -4.29 -6.39 0.70
N CYS A 75 -3.89 -7.63 0.44
CA CYS A 75 -3.48 -8.58 1.47
C CYS A 75 -2.07 -9.11 1.18
N ASP A 76 -1.28 -9.27 2.23
CA ASP A 76 0.06 -9.85 2.12
C ASP A 76 -0.04 -11.34 1.77
N ILE A 77 0.74 -11.77 0.80
CA ILE A 77 0.94 -13.18 0.42
C ILE A 77 2.41 -13.59 0.48
N ALA A 78 3.27 -12.68 0.96
CA ALA A 78 4.70 -12.87 1.02
C ALA A 78 5.06 -14.00 2.00
N THR A 79 5.96 -14.86 1.55
CA THR A 79 6.61 -15.89 2.37
C THR A 79 7.83 -15.33 3.08
N ASP A 80 8.25 -15.96 4.18
CA ASP A 80 9.38 -15.50 5.00
C ASP A 80 10.73 -15.43 4.24
N HIS A 81 10.84 -16.09 3.08
CA HIS A 81 12.05 -16.06 2.25
C HIS A 81 12.08 -14.92 1.22
N GLN A 82 10.99 -14.18 1.06
CA GLN A 82 10.89 -13.10 0.06
C GLN A 82 11.36 -11.74 0.60
N TYR A 83 11.50 -11.59 1.92
CA TYR A 83 11.94 -10.35 2.55
C TYR A 83 12.65 -10.63 3.88
N ARG A 84 13.61 -9.77 4.25
CA ARG A 84 14.19 -9.76 5.60
C ARG A 84 13.39 -8.77 6.43
N LYS A 85 12.71 -9.28 7.46
CA LYS A 85 12.16 -8.46 8.54
C LYS A 85 13.27 -7.65 9.20
N VAL A 86 12.99 -6.49 9.77
CA VAL A 86 14.01 -5.67 10.48
C VAL A 86 13.44 -5.08 11.77
N GLU A 87 12.45 -5.74 12.37
CA GLU A 87 11.86 -5.25 13.63
C GLU A 87 12.88 -5.20 14.78
N ASP A 88 13.96 -5.99 14.68
CA ASP A 88 15.12 -5.95 15.57
C ASP A 88 15.96 -4.66 15.45
N ILE A 89 15.85 -3.94 14.34
CA ILE A 89 16.50 -2.63 14.10
C ILE A 89 15.54 -1.50 14.44
N ALA A 90 14.32 -1.57 13.91
CA ALA A 90 13.26 -0.61 14.19
C ALA A 90 11.90 -1.32 14.16
N PRO A 91 11.10 -1.27 15.23
CA PRO A 91 9.86 -2.02 15.33
C PRO A 91 8.77 -1.53 14.36
N THR A 92 8.86 -0.28 13.91
CA THR A 92 7.96 0.33 12.93
C THR A 92 8.71 1.28 12.02
N LEU A 93 8.14 1.60 10.85
CA LEU A 93 8.67 2.64 9.98
C LEU A 93 8.66 4.01 10.68
N GLN A 94 7.67 4.31 11.54
CA GLN A 94 7.65 5.55 12.31
C GLN A 94 8.86 5.65 13.23
N ALA A 95 9.15 4.59 14.01
CA ALA A 95 10.33 4.57 14.88
C ALA A 95 11.64 4.71 14.07
N ALA A 96 11.70 4.12 12.87
CA ALA A 96 12.85 4.30 11.98
C ALA A 96 13.01 5.75 11.52
N LEU A 97 11.91 6.46 11.23
CA LEU A 97 11.92 7.85 10.78
C LEU A 97 12.22 8.82 11.93
N ASP A 98 11.69 8.56 13.13
CA ASP A 98 11.92 9.38 14.32
C ASP A 98 13.41 9.47 14.66
N ASP A 99 14.14 8.35 14.53
CA ASP A 99 15.58 8.25 14.82
C ASP A 99 16.43 7.99 13.55
N TRP A 100 16.04 8.57 12.42
CA TRP A 100 16.60 8.25 11.10
C TRP A 100 18.13 8.30 11.01
N ALA A 101 18.75 9.32 11.62
CA ALA A 101 20.21 9.49 11.61
C ALA A 101 20.96 8.30 12.25
N VAL A 102 20.32 7.60 13.18
CA VAL A 102 20.89 6.43 13.89
C VAL A 102 20.47 5.13 13.23
N ILE A 103 19.23 5.05 12.73
CA ILE A 103 18.66 3.82 12.17
C ILE A 103 19.09 3.58 10.73
N SER A 104 19.17 4.62 9.90
CA SER A 104 19.49 4.51 8.47
C SER A 104 20.80 3.76 8.19
N PRO A 105 21.93 4.01 8.90
CA PRO A 105 23.15 3.26 8.67
C PRO A 105 23.01 1.75 8.96
N LYS A 106 22.20 1.36 9.94
CA LYS A 106 21.95 -0.06 10.27
C LYS A 106 21.13 -0.75 9.18
N LEU A 107 20.10 -0.08 8.69
CA LEU A 107 19.30 -0.58 7.55
C LEU A 107 20.15 -0.70 6.28
N GLN A 108 21.04 0.26 6.05
CA GLN A 108 21.98 0.22 4.92
C GLN A 108 22.93 -0.98 4.99
N ALA A 109 23.41 -1.34 6.18
CA ALA A 109 24.25 -2.53 6.36
C ALA A 109 23.50 -3.83 6.03
N VAL A 110 22.24 -3.96 6.45
CA VAL A 110 21.39 -5.11 6.07
C VAL A 110 21.16 -5.15 4.56
N TYR A 111 20.90 -4.01 3.94
CA TYR A 111 20.76 -3.93 2.48
C TYR A 111 22.03 -4.41 1.77
N GLN A 112 23.21 -3.96 2.20
CA GLN A 112 24.49 -4.38 1.61
C GLN A 112 24.69 -5.90 1.77
N ASP A 113 24.48 -6.42 2.98
CA ASP A 113 24.61 -7.86 3.27
C ASP A 113 23.72 -8.73 2.36
N LEU A 114 22.47 -8.33 2.16
CA LEU A 114 21.53 -9.04 1.28
C LEU A 114 22.00 -9.07 -0.18
N ASN A 115 22.58 -7.97 -0.67
CA ASN A 115 23.08 -7.87 -2.03
C ASN A 115 24.40 -8.64 -2.23
N ASP A 116 25.30 -8.56 -1.26
CA ASP A 116 26.63 -9.17 -1.34
C ASP A 116 26.55 -10.70 -1.19
N ASN A 117 25.79 -11.18 -0.19
CA ASN A 117 25.66 -12.60 0.08
C ASN A 117 24.66 -13.32 -0.83
N ARG A 118 23.89 -12.57 -1.64
CA ARG A 118 22.82 -13.10 -2.51
C ARG A 118 21.87 -14.06 -1.77
N THR A 119 21.61 -13.77 -0.50
CA THR A 119 20.78 -14.59 0.39
C THR A 119 19.28 -14.35 0.16
N GLY A 120 18.91 -13.39 -0.69
CA GLY A 120 17.54 -13.09 -1.09
C GLY A 120 17.24 -13.36 -2.57
N LEU A 121 15.98 -13.16 -2.94
CA LEU A 121 15.56 -13.18 -4.34
C LEU A 121 15.99 -11.90 -5.07
N PRO A 122 16.38 -11.97 -6.34
CA PRO A 122 16.64 -10.76 -7.15
C PRO A 122 15.41 -9.86 -7.19
N PHE A 123 15.58 -8.59 -6.84
CA PHE A 123 14.52 -7.59 -6.94
C PHE A 123 14.46 -7.01 -8.35
N ASP A 124 13.38 -7.28 -9.07
CA ASP A 124 13.08 -6.67 -10.36
C ASP A 124 12.17 -5.45 -10.16
N GLN A 125 12.73 -4.26 -10.30
CA GLN A 125 11.99 -3.00 -10.18
C GLN A 125 10.85 -2.87 -11.19
N THR A 126 10.94 -3.54 -12.36
CA THR A 126 9.89 -3.49 -13.39
C THR A 126 8.63 -4.23 -12.99
N GLN A 127 8.73 -5.15 -12.01
CA GLN A 127 7.62 -5.89 -11.41
C GLN A 127 7.05 -5.18 -10.17
N CYS A 128 7.65 -4.07 -9.74
CA CYS A 128 7.22 -3.33 -8.55
C CYS A 128 6.08 -2.36 -8.91
N HIS A 129 4.85 -2.81 -8.73
CA HIS A 129 3.64 -2.06 -9.08
C HIS A 129 3.17 -1.07 -8.00
N SER A 130 3.79 -1.04 -6.82
CA SER A 130 3.45 -0.09 -5.76
C SER A 130 4.67 0.25 -4.90
N PRO A 131 4.91 1.53 -4.56
CA PRO A 131 5.98 1.88 -3.62
C PRO A 131 5.69 1.26 -2.26
N LEU A 132 6.77 0.79 -1.61
CA LEU A 132 6.84 0.14 -0.29
C LEU A 132 5.84 0.68 0.75
N PRO A 133 5.42 -0.14 1.74
CA PRO A 133 4.47 0.26 2.77
C PRO A 133 4.85 1.60 3.40
N ARG A 134 3.99 2.60 3.21
CA ARG A 134 4.17 3.96 3.74
C ARG A 134 3.96 3.95 5.25
N ALA A 135 4.61 4.90 5.94
CA ALA A 135 4.48 5.05 7.39
C ALA A 135 2.99 5.16 7.76
N TYR A 136 2.61 4.53 8.88
CA TYR A 136 1.32 4.82 9.51
C TYR A 136 1.31 6.34 9.82
N GLN A 137 0.27 7.06 9.38
CA GLN A 137 0.00 8.51 9.55
C GLN A 137 0.42 9.36 8.32
N TRP A 138 -0.47 10.13 7.68
CA TRP A 138 -1.38 11.11 8.28
C TRP A 138 -2.87 10.90 7.98
N ALA A 139 -3.63 10.54 9.02
CA ALA A 139 -5.06 10.82 9.11
C ALA A 139 -5.43 11.25 10.54
N GLU A 140 -4.57 12.07 11.18
CA GLU A 140 -4.92 12.78 12.41
C GLU A 140 -5.51 14.13 12.01
N MET A 141 -6.81 14.31 12.26
CA MET A 141 -7.47 15.60 12.05
C MET A 141 -7.32 16.48 13.28
N VAL A 142 -6.92 17.71 13.03
CA VAL A 142 -7.02 18.87 13.92
C VAL A 142 -8.42 18.91 14.54
N ARG A 143 -8.48 18.80 15.87
CA ARG A 143 -9.67 19.14 16.65
C ARG A 143 -9.64 20.67 16.85
N LEU A 144 -10.33 21.40 15.98
CA LEU A 144 -10.73 22.78 16.27
C LEU A 144 -11.96 22.72 17.18
N ILE A 145 -11.75 23.05 18.44
CA ILE A 145 -12.63 23.91 19.24
C ILE A 145 -11.72 24.86 20.02
#